data_AF-A0A7J3IGH0-F1
#
_entry.id   AF-A0A7J3IGH0-F1
#
_cell.length_a   1.000
_cell.length_b   1.000
_cell.length_c   1.000
_cell.angle_alpha   90.00
_cell.angle_beta   90.00
_cell.angle_gamma   90.00
#
_symmetry.space_group_name_H-M   'P 1'
#
loop_
_entity.id
_entity.type
_entity.pdbx_description
1 polymer ?
#
loop_
_entity_poly.entity_id
_entity_poly.type
_entity_poly.pdbx_seq_one_letter_code
_entity_poly.pdbx_strand_id
1 'polypeptide(L)'
;MSEEKERNLKLDGEDLAKIAVNSGMGAKQLQTVYKLVRTRPLPFVEAYIQRQIGREVRGLNGFLKMLELCQKYANDRVSLERVLLYANMLYDYFEKQPTLKLKAACEQSIKNIVEGHGLTYDGISMNLRGKDLEVKVKVRGLHGPPKPLAMEIERALKGKSDFASLNLKVWIE
;
A
#
# COMPACT_ATOMS: atom_id res chain seq x y z
N MET A 1 -13.90 12.32 25.09
CA MET A 1 -12.56 12.38 24.46
C MET A 1 -12.53 13.68 23.67
N SER A 2 -11.51 14.54 23.82
CA SER A 2 -11.43 15.79 23.05
C SER A 2 -11.09 15.50 21.59
N GLU A 3 -11.53 16.36 20.66
CA GLU A 3 -11.21 16.22 19.23
C GLU A 3 -9.70 16.22 18.97
N GLU A 4 -8.96 17.02 19.74
CA GLU A 4 -7.49 17.07 19.67
C GLU A 4 -6.86 15.72 20.05
N LYS A 5 -7.38 15.05 21.10
CA LYS A 5 -6.89 13.72 21.49
C LYS A 5 -7.17 12.71 20.37
N GLU A 6 -8.37 12.69 19.79
CA GLU A 6 -8.71 11.78 18.70
C GLU A 6 -7.82 12.02 17.46
N ARG A 7 -7.54 13.29 17.13
CA ARG A 7 -6.62 13.65 16.03
C ARG A 7 -5.21 13.11 16.26
N ASN A 8 -4.69 13.20 17.48
CA ASN A 8 -3.37 12.66 17.82
C ASN A 8 -3.32 11.13 17.70
N LEU A 9 -4.37 10.43 18.15
CA LEU A 9 -4.48 8.97 17.99
C LEU A 9 -4.53 8.56 16.51
N LYS A 10 -5.22 9.34 15.68
CA LYS A 10 -5.23 9.14 14.23
C LYS A 10 -3.84 9.31 13.62
N LEU A 11 -3.08 10.34 14.03
CA LEU A 11 -1.73 10.60 13.53
C LEU A 11 -0.77 9.45 13.86
N ASP A 12 -0.82 8.92 15.09
CA ASP A 12 -0.02 7.75 15.47
C ASP A 12 -0.44 6.50 14.66
N GLY A 13 -1.74 6.35 14.37
CA GLY A 13 -2.25 5.27 13.53
C GLY A 13 -1.78 5.39 12.07
N GLU A 14 -1.78 6.61 11.53
CA GLU A 14 -1.26 6.93 10.20
C GLU A 14 0.24 6.59 10.08
N ASP A 15 1.03 7.01 11.07
CA ASP A 15 2.46 6.75 11.12
C ASP A 15 2.75 5.24 11.17
N LEU A 16 2.05 4.52 12.05
CA LEU A 16 2.16 3.06 12.13
C LEU A 16 1.80 2.39 10.80
N ALA A 17 0.71 2.79 10.15
CA ALA A 17 0.29 2.20 8.87
C ALA A 17 1.34 2.39 7.77
N LYS A 18 1.92 3.60 7.65
CA LYS A 18 3.00 3.88 6.69
C LYS A 18 4.22 3.00 6.96
N ILE A 19 4.66 2.92 8.21
CA ILE A 19 5.84 2.12 8.59
C ILE A 19 5.57 0.62 8.36
N ALA A 20 4.37 0.14 8.67
CA ALA A 20 3.96 -1.24 8.43
C ALA A 20 4.04 -1.59 6.93
N VAL A 21 3.44 -0.78 6.06
CA VAL A 21 3.48 -0.96 4.59
C VAL A 21 4.93 -0.93 4.09
N ASN A 22 5.70 0.11 4.46
CA ASN A 22 7.07 0.29 3.98
C ASN A 22 8.03 -0.82 4.43
N SER A 23 7.74 -1.48 5.55
CA SER A 23 8.52 -2.62 6.07
C SER A 23 8.04 -3.98 5.56
N GLY A 24 6.98 -4.01 4.74
CA GLY A 24 6.40 -5.24 4.21
C GLY A 24 5.65 -6.07 5.26
N MET A 25 5.18 -5.44 6.34
CA MET A 25 4.26 -6.07 7.30
C MET A 25 2.92 -6.29 6.60
N GLY A 26 2.42 -7.52 6.56
CA GLY A 26 1.11 -7.79 5.96
C GLY A 26 -0.04 -7.28 6.81
N ALA A 27 -1.13 -6.84 6.17
CA ALA A 27 -2.35 -6.36 6.83
C ALA A 27 -2.89 -7.33 7.90
N LYS A 28 -2.81 -8.65 7.67
CA LYS A 28 -3.23 -9.67 8.64
C LYS A 28 -2.41 -9.66 9.93
N GLN A 29 -1.11 -9.33 9.85
CA GLN A 29 -0.26 -9.22 11.03
C GLN A 29 -0.70 -8.02 11.89
N LEU A 30 -0.92 -6.85 11.27
CA LEU A 30 -1.46 -5.66 11.92
C LEU A 30 -2.85 -5.91 12.54
N GLN A 31 -3.73 -6.59 11.81
CA GLN A 31 -5.06 -6.95 12.31
C GLN A 31 -5.00 -7.94 13.48
N THR A 32 -4.04 -8.86 13.47
CA THR A 32 -3.84 -9.81 14.58
C THR A 32 -3.45 -9.08 15.85
N VAL A 33 -2.52 -8.13 15.78
CA VAL A 33 -2.11 -7.34 16.95
C VAL A 33 -3.28 -6.50 17.47
N TYR A 34 -4.05 -5.87 16.59
CA TYR A 34 -5.29 -5.17 16.98
C TYR A 34 -6.27 -6.07 17.73
N LYS A 35 -6.53 -7.28 17.23
CA LYS A 35 -7.40 -8.26 17.92
C LYS A 35 -6.84 -8.67 19.29
N LEU A 36 -5.52 -8.84 19.41
CA LEU A 36 -4.87 -9.18 20.67
C LEU A 36 -5.00 -8.03 21.68
N VAL A 37 -4.79 -6.79 21.28
CA VAL A 37 -5.00 -5.61 22.14
C VAL A 37 -6.44 -5.54 22.65
N ARG A 38 -7.44 -6.03 21.91
CA ARG A 38 -8.85 -6.06 22.35
C ARG A 38 -9.17 -7.19 23.31
N THR A 39 -8.45 -8.30 23.25
CA THR A 39 -8.84 -9.55 23.93
C THR A 39 -7.88 -10.00 25.02
N ARG A 40 -6.65 -9.49 25.03
CA ARG A 40 -5.58 -9.94 25.93
C ARG A 40 -5.00 -8.78 26.75
N PRO A 41 -4.41 -9.07 27.93
CA PRO A 41 -3.66 -8.08 28.70
C PRO A 41 -2.45 -7.54 27.92
N LEU A 42 -2.09 -6.28 28.15
CA LEU A 42 -1.00 -5.63 27.42
C LEU A 42 0.36 -6.36 27.53
N PRO A 43 0.79 -6.90 28.69
CA PRO A 43 2.03 -7.67 28.77
C PRO A 43 2.06 -8.89 27.85
N PHE A 44 0.92 -9.53 27.62
CA PHE A 44 0.81 -10.63 26.66
C PHE A 44 1.01 -10.14 25.23
N VAL A 45 0.45 -8.98 24.88
CA VAL A 45 0.58 -8.38 23.55
C VAL A 45 2.04 -7.97 23.30
N GLU A 46 2.69 -7.35 24.27
CA GLU A 46 4.11 -6.98 24.20
C GLU A 46 5.00 -8.20 23.99
N ALA A 47 4.81 -9.26 24.78
CA ALA A 47 5.55 -10.51 24.61
C ALA A 47 5.29 -11.14 23.23
N TYR A 48 4.07 -11.06 22.72
CA TYR A 48 3.75 -11.50 21.35
C TYR A 48 4.52 -10.70 20.30
N ILE A 49 4.54 -9.36 20.41
CA ILE A 49 5.25 -8.47 19.48
C ILE A 49 6.76 -8.73 19.53
N GLN A 50 7.34 -8.80 20.74
CA GLN A 50 8.75 -9.12 20.96
C GLN A 50 9.13 -10.48 20.35
N ARG A 51 8.24 -11.48 20.46
CA ARG A 51 8.43 -12.78 19.81
C ARG A 51 8.43 -12.67 18.28
N GLN A 52 7.59 -11.81 17.68
CA GLN A 52 7.63 -11.60 16.23
C GLN A 52 8.94 -10.91 15.80
N ILE A 53 9.39 -9.91 16.57
CA ILE A 53 10.68 -9.23 16.36
C ILE A 53 11.84 -10.23 16.39
N GLY A 54 11.93 -11.06 17.45
CA GLY A 54 12.99 -12.06 17.59
C GLY A 54 12.95 -13.20 16.56
N ARG A 55 11.85 -13.35 15.81
CA ARG A 55 11.73 -14.28 14.68
C ARG A 55 12.15 -13.67 13.34
N GLU A 56 12.51 -12.39 13.33
CA GLU A 56 12.91 -11.66 12.11
C GLU A 56 11.88 -11.77 10.98
N VAL A 57 10.60 -11.78 11.34
CA VAL A 57 9.53 -11.81 10.33
C VAL A 57 9.55 -10.52 9.50
N ARG A 58 9.07 -10.60 8.25
CA ARG A 58 8.80 -9.40 7.44
C ARG A 58 7.94 -8.41 8.20
N GLY A 59 8.21 -7.12 8.04
CA GLY A 59 7.54 -6.07 8.79
C GLY A 59 8.21 -5.67 10.11
N LEU A 60 9.51 -5.96 10.29
CA LEU A 60 10.27 -5.69 11.53
C LEU A 60 10.04 -4.27 12.07
N ASN A 61 10.20 -3.24 11.22
CA ASN A 61 10.01 -1.85 11.66
C ASN A 61 8.57 -1.57 12.07
N GLY A 62 7.58 -2.20 11.43
CA GLY A 62 6.19 -2.14 11.87
C GLY A 62 6.01 -2.71 13.28
N PHE A 63 6.64 -3.86 13.59
CA PHE A 63 6.56 -4.45 14.93
C PHE A 63 7.30 -3.63 15.98
N LEU A 64 8.46 -3.07 15.64
CA LEU A 64 9.19 -2.13 16.52
C LEU A 64 8.34 -0.91 16.85
N LYS A 65 7.68 -0.32 15.84
CA LYS A 65 6.76 0.81 16.05
C LYS A 65 5.56 0.44 16.92
N MET A 66 5.00 -0.77 16.76
CA MET A 66 3.94 -1.24 17.65
C MET A 66 4.39 -1.36 19.10
N LEU A 67 5.62 -1.85 19.33
CA LEU A 67 6.16 -1.98 20.68
C LEU A 67 6.35 -0.61 21.33
N GLU A 68 6.86 0.37 20.58
CA GLU A 68 6.94 1.78 21.01
C GLU A 68 5.56 2.31 21.41
N LEU A 69 4.53 2.05 20.60
CA LEU A 69 3.15 2.47 20.89
C LEU A 69 2.57 1.74 22.12
N CYS A 70 2.88 0.47 22.33
CA CYS A 70 2.47 -0.25 23.54
C CYS A 70 3.04 0.43 24.79
N GLN A 71 4.31 0.83 24.76
CA GLN A 71 4.97 1.55 25.85
C GLN A 71 4.36 2.94 26.04
N LYS A 72 4.16 3.70 24.95
CA LYS A 72 3.55 5.04 24.98
C LYS A 72 2.14 5.03 25.61
N TYR A 73 1.37 3.98 25.35
CA TYR A 73 -0.01 3.83 25.82
C TYR A 73 -0.19 2.76 26.91
N ALA A 74 0.87 2.46 27.67
CA ALA A 74 0.88 1.36 28.65
C ALA A 74 -0.29 1.42 29.65
N ASN A 75 -0.68 2.64 30.05
CA ASN A 75 -1.76 2.90 30.99
C ASN A 75 -3.09 3.32 30.33
N ASP A 76 -3.13 3.44 28.99
CA ASP A 76 -4.33 3.83 28.24
C ASP A 76 -4.57 2.90 27.05
N ARG A 77 -5.02 1.69 27.38
CA ARG A 77 -5.34 0.63 26.40
C ARG A 77 -6.40 1.06 25.39
N VAL A 78 -7.35 1.91 25.78
CA VAL A 78 -8.42 2.39 24.90
C VAL A 78 -7.82 3.25 23.78
N SER A 79 -6.88 4.13 24.13
CA SER A 79 -6.13 4.91 23.14
C SER A 79 -5.29 4.03 22.22
N LEU A 80 -4.59 3.01 22.76
CA LEU A 80 -3.83 2.07 21.93
C LEU A 80 -4.72 1.30 20.94
N GLU A 81 -5.88 0.82 21.39
CA GLU A 81 -6.86 0.16 20.54
C GLU A 81 -7.30 1.08 19.39
N ARG A 82 -7.54 2.36 19.68
CA ARG A 82 -7.93 3.36 18.68
C ARG A 82 -6.82 3.62 17.66
N VAL A 83 -5.56 3.75 18.10
CA VAL A 83 -4.40 3.89 17.21
C VAL A 83 -4.30 2.70 16.25
N LEU A 84 -4.38 1.48 16.77
CA LEU A 84 -4.33 0.26 15.96
C LEU A 84 -5.53 0.12 15.03
N LEU A 85 -6.70 0.59 15.43
CA LEU A 85 -7.88 0.67 14.57
C LEU A 85 -7.60 1.59 13.36
N TYR A 86 -7.12 2.82 13.61
CA TYR A 86 -6.78 3.75 12.52
C TYR A 86 -5.71 3.18 11.60
N ALA A 87 -4.67 2.57 12.17
CA ALA A 87 -3.62 1.94 11.37
C ALA A 87 -4.18 0.86 10.44
N ASN A 88 -5.09 0.00 10.94
CA ASN A 88 -5.75 -1.02 10.11
C ASN A 88 -6.60 -0.39 8.99
N MET A 89 -7.37 0.66 9.32
CA MET A 89 -8.24 1.32 8.33
C MET A 89 -7.43 2.01 7.22
N LEU A 90 -6.24 2.51 7.54
CA LEU A 90 -5.41 3.29 6.62
C LEU A 90 -4.35 2.46 5.91
N TYR A 91 -4.13 1.22 6.32
CA TYR A 91 -3.14 0.33 5.72
C TYR A 91 -3.34 0.20 4.20
N ASP A 92 -4.54 -0.16 3.75
CA ASP A 92 -4.85 -0.35 2.32
C ASP A 92 -4.67 0.94 1.51
N TYR A 93 -4.95 2.09 2.13
CA TYR A 93 -4.75 3.38 1.51
C TYR A 93 -3.26 3.61 1.23
N PHE A 94 -2.39 3.42 2.23
CA PHE A 94 -0.95 3.59 2.07
C PHE A 94 -0.32 2.53 1.19
N GLU A 95 -0.80 1.28 1.23
CA GLU A 95 -0.33 0.20 0.37
C GLU A 95 -0.61 0.50 -1.11
N LYS A 96 -1.80 1.02 -1.43
CA LYS A 96 -2.19 1.33 -2.81
C LYS A 96 -1.71 2.70 -3.30
N GLN A 97 -1.33 3.60 -2.39
CA GLN A 97 -0.99 4.98 -2.72
C GLN A 97 0.08 5.12 -3.82
N PRO A 98 1.20 4.37 -3.80
CA PRO A 98 2.21 4.45 -4.87
C PRO A 98 1.62 4.10 -6.24
N THR A 99 0.84 3.02 -6.30
CA THR A 99 0.18 2.54 -7.52
C THR A 99 -0.87 3.54 -8.02
N LEU A 100 -1.64 4.15 -7.12
CA LEU A 100 -2.63 5.18 -7.48
C LEU A 100 -1.98 6.44 -8.06
N LYS A 101 -0.83 6.87 -7.50
CA LYS A 101 -0.06 8.01 -8.04
C LYS A 101 0.44 7.72 -9.45
N LEU A 102 1.03 6.55 -9.66
CA LEU A 102 1.49 6.12 -11.00
C LEU A 102 0.32 6.04 -11.99
N LYS A 103 -0.83 5.50 -11.57
CA LYS A 103 -2.05 5.46 -12.38
C LYS A 103 -2.45 6.87 -12.84
N ALA A 104 -2.61 7.80 -11.90
CA ALA A 104 -2.97 9.18 -12.20
C ALA A 104 -1.97 9.88 -13.15
N ALA A 105 -0.67 9.59 -13.01
CA ALA A 105 0.39 10.20 -13.82
C ALA A 105 0.40 9.74 -15.29
N CYS A 106 -0.21 8.58 -15.62
CA CYS A 106 -0.11 8.02 -16.97
C CYS A 106 -1.42 7.69 -17.66
N GLU A 107 -2.54 7.61 -16.94
CA GLU A 107 -3.84 7.20 -17.48
C GLU A 107 -4.22 7.97 -18.75
N GLN A 108 -4.09 9.30 -18.74
CA GLN A 108 -4.41 10.12 -19.91
C GLN A 108 -3.47 9.85 -21.11
N SER A 109 -2.19 9.60 -20.88
CA SER A 109 -1.25 9.30 -21.96
C SER A 109 -1.52 7.94 -22.59
N ILE A 110 -1.84 6.94 -21.77
CA ILE A 110 -2.23 5.60 -22.26
C ILE A 110 -3.52 5.71 -23.07
N LYS A 111 -4.52 6.43 -22.56
CA LYS A 111 -5.78 6.67 -23.26
C LYS A 111 -5.54 7.30 -24.64
N ASN A 112 -4.74 8.36 -24.72
CA ASN A 112 -4.44 9.03 -25.99
C ASN A 112 -3.76 8.10 -27.01
N ILE A 113 -2.85 7.23 -26.57
CA ILE A 113 -2.21 6.24 -27.44
C ILE A 113 -3.25 5.25 -27.96
N VAL A 114 -4.06 4.66 -27.07
CA VAL A 114 -5.08 3.67 -27.46
C VAL A 114 -6.09 4.27 -28.46
N GLU A 115 -6.63 5.45 -28.14
CA GLU A 115 -7.60 6.14 -29.00
C GLU A 115 -6.98 6.63 -30.32
N GLY A 116 -5.68 6.98 -30.32
CA GLY A 116 -4.92 7.32 -31.53
C GLY A 116 -4.80 6.17 -32.53
N HIS A 117 -4.92 4.92 -32.06
CA HIS A 117 -4.99 3.72 -32.91
C HIS A 117 -6.42 3.36 -33.33
N GLY A 118 -7.41 4.22 -33.04
CA GLY A 118 -8.83 3.95 -33.33
C GLY A 118 -9.46 2.89 -32.42
N LEU A 119 -8.81 2.55 -31.29
CA LEU A 119 -9.29 1.59 -30.30
C LEU A 119 -10.06 2.31 -29.19
N THR A 120 -10.90 1.58 -28.46
CA THR A 120 -11.59 2.12 -27.28
C THR A 120 -10.83 1.79 -26.02
N TYR A 121 -10.53 2.80 -25.19
CA TYR A 121 -9.90 2.64 -23.88
C TYR A 121 -10.93 2.35 -22.79
N ASP A 122 -10.76 1.24 -22.06
CA ASP A 122 -11.68 0.80 -21.00
C ASP A 122 -11.11 0.88 -19.58
N GLY A 123 -9.85 1.29 -19.45
CA GLY A 123 -9.20 1.48 -18.16
C GLY A 123 -7.84 0.81 -18.06
N ILE A 124 -7.16 1.13 -16.96
CA ILE A 124 -5.92 0.48 -16.55
C ILE A 124 -6.00 -0.11 -15.16
N SER A 125 -5.33 -1.24 -15.00
CA SER A 125 -4.98 -1.80 -13.70
C SER A 125 -3.46 -1.92 -13.58
N MET A 126 -2.95 -1.70 -12.37
CA MET A 126 -1.52 -1.67 -12.09
C MET A 126 -1.21 -2.50 -10.87
N ASN A 127 -0.05 -3.14 -10.88
CA ASN A 127 0.47 -3.91 -9.77
C ASN A 127 1.96 -3.59 -9.61
N LEU A 128 2.30 -2.89 -8.52
CA LEU A 128 3.67 -2.52 -8.18
C LEU A 128 4.21 -3.49 -7.12
N ARG A 129 5.35 -4.13 -7.41
CA ARG A 129 6.07 -4.99 -6.48
C ARG A 129 7.55 -4.59 -6.47
N GLY A 130 7.94 -3.82 -5.48
CA GLY A 130 9.28 -3.25 -5.44
C GLY A 130 9.51 -2.33 -6.65
N LYS A 131 10.44 -2.70 -7.53
CA LYS A 131 10.71 -1.96 -8.78
C LYS A 131 9.93 -2.48 -9.98
N ASP A 132 9.26 -3.62 -9.86
CA ASP A 132 8.51 -4.21 -10.96
C ASP A 132 7.10 -3.62 -11.00
N LEU A 133 6.76 -2.96 -12.11
CA LEU A 133 5.43 -2.43 -12.35
C LEU A 133 4.79 -3.15 -13.53
N GLU A 134 3.73 -3.90 -13.24
CA GLU A 134 2.86 -4.47 -14.25
C GLU A 134 1.70 -3.52 -14.54
N VAL A 135 1.52 -3.16 -15.81
CA VAL A 135 0.43 -2.30 -16.30
C VAL A 135 -0.42 -3.12 -17.26
N LYS A 136 -1.68 -3.34 -16.91
CA LYS A 136 -2.68 -4.00 -17.76
C LYS A 136 -3.63 -2.95 -18.29
N VAL A 137 -3.66 -2.82 -19.61
CA VAL A 137 -4.46 -1.84 -20.35
C VAL A 137 -5.63 -2.58 -20.98
N LYS A 138 -6.84 -2.22 -20.59
CA LYS A 138 -8.07 -2.81 -21.14
C LYS A 138 -8.47 -2.02 -22.38
N VAL A 139 -8.60 -2.71 -23.50
CA VAL A 139 -8.95 -2.10 -24.78
C VAL A 139 -10.08 -2.87 -25.47
N ARG A 140 -10.93 -2.15 -26.20
CA ARG A 140 -11.96 -2.72 -27.06
C ARG A 140 -11.65 -2.44 -28.53
N GLY A 141 -11.98 -3.41 -29.39
CA GLY A 141 -11.82 -3.30 -30.85
C GLY A 141 -10.43 -3.66 -31.39
N LEU A 142 -9.54 -4.22 -30.56
CA LEU A 142 -8.23 -4.66 -31.02
C LEU A 142 -8.35 -5.96 -31.83
N HIS A 143 -8.08 -5.87 -33.13
CA HIS A 143 -7.96 -7.03 -34.02
C HIS A 143 -6.51 -7.17 -34.47
N GLY A 144 -5.73 -8.01 -33.79
CA GLY A 144 -4.32 -8.25 -34.14
C GLY A 144 -3.42 -8.51 -32.93
N PRO A 145 -2.10 -8.58 -33.15
CA PRO A 145 -1.15 -8.83 -32.07
C PRO A 145 -1.11 -7.64 -31.10
N PRO A 146 -1.22 -7.85 -29.77
CA PRO A 146 -1.20 -6.77 -28.78
C PRO A 146 0.19 -6.15 -28.56
N LYS A 147 1.24 -6.85 -28.99
CA LYS A 147 2.64 -6.50 -28.69
C LYS A 147 3.07 -5.11 -29.18
N PRO A 148 2.72 -4.65 -30.39
CA PRO A 148 3.11 -3.31 -30.86
C PRO A 148 2.55 -2.20 -29.96
N LEU A 149 1.25 -2.28 -29.62
CA LEU A 149 0.60 -1.32 -28.73
C LEU A 149 1.20 -1.36 -27.32
N ALA A 150 1.46 -2.55 -26.78
CA ALA A 150 2.13 -2.71 -25.49
C ALA A 150 3.51 -2.03 -25.47
N MET A 151 4.32 -2.23 -26.53
CA MET A 151 5.65 -1.64 -26.64
C MET A 151 5.61 -0.11 -26.79
N GLU A 152 4.65 0.42 -27.53
CA GLU A 152 4.46 1.86 -27.67
C GLU A 152 4.12 2.51 -26.32
N ILE A 153 3.17 1.92 -25.60
CA ILE A 153 2.80 2.36 -24.25
C ILE A 153 4.00 2.25 -23.31
N GLU A 154 4.73 1.14 -23.31
CA GLU A 154 5.91 0.96 -22.46
C GLU A 154 6.98 2.05 -22.72
N ARG A 155 7.26 2.36 -23.99
CA ARG A 155 8.19 3.44 -24.37
C ARG A 155 7.72 4.80 -23.90
N ALA A 156 6.44 5.11 -24.09
CA ALA A 156 5.86 6.37 -23.64
C ALA A 156 5.92 6.53 -22.11
N LEU A 157 5.70 5.45 -21.36
CA LEU A 157 5.83 5.44 -19.91
C LEU A 157 7.29 5.62 -19.47
N LYS A 158 8.25 4.92 -20.07
CA LYS A 158 9.68 5.07 -19.74
C LYS A 158 10.22 6.48 -19.96
N GLY A 159 9.60 7.26 -20.85
CA GLY A 159 9.93 8.67 -21.07
C GLY A 159 9.56 9.60 -19.90
N LYS A 160 8.79 9.13 -18.92
CA LYS A 160 8.36 9.91 -17.74
C LYS A 160 9.24 9.61 -16.52
N SER A 161 9.60 10.66 -15.77
CA SER A 161 10.45 10.56 -14.57
C SER A 161 9.94 9.55 -13.54
N ASP A 162 8.61 9.49 -13.35
CA ASP A 162 7.97 8.63 -12.36
C ASP A 162 8.13 7.12 -12.65
N PHE A 163 8.45 6.77 -13.89
CA PHE A 163 8.55 5.38 -14.36
C PHE A 163 9.97 5.00 -14.78
N ALA A 164 10.88 5.97 -14.92
CA ALA A 164 12.22 5.76 -15.47
C ALA A 164 13.06 4.73 -14.70
N SER A 165 12.84 4.60 -13.39
CA SER A 165 13.56 3.66 -12.52
C SER A 165 12.84 2.30 -12.33
N LEU A 166 11.68 2.12 -12.95
CA LEU A 166 10.84 0.93 -12.79
C LEU A 166 11.06 -0.07 -13.93
N ASN A 167 10.99 -1.35 -13.58
CA ASN A 167 10.92 -2.44 -14.54
C ASN A 167 9.46 -2.57 -15.02
N LEU A 168 9.16 -1.96 -16.16
CA LEU A 168 7.81 -1.95 -16.72
C LEU A 168 7.49 -3.24 -17.47
N LYS A 169 6.28 -3.77 -17.27
CA LYS A 169 5.66 -4.79 -18.12
C LYS A 169 4.26 -4.33 -18.49
N VAL A 170 4.02 -4.11 -19.78
CA VAL A 170 2.71 -3.69 -20.29
C VAL A 170 2.00 -4.87 -20.95
N TRP A 171 0.75 -5.11 -20.55
CA TRP A 171 -0.15 -6.10 -21.12
C TRP A 171 -1.38 -5.41 -21.69
N ILE A 172 -1.85 -5.87 -22.84
CA ILE A 172 -3.12 -5.44 -23.43
C ILE A 172 -4.13 -6.55 -23.20
N GLU A 173 -5.26 -6.20 -22.60
CA GLU A 173 -6.40 -7.09 -22.30
C GLU A 173 -7.64 -6.68 -23.08
#